data_AF-A0A7V3XHW9-F1
#
_entry.id   AF-A0A7V3XHW9-F1
#
_cell.length_a   1.000
_cell.length_b   1.000
_cell.length_c   1.000
_cell.angle_alpha   90.00
_cell.angle_beta   90.00
_cell.angle_gamma   90.00
#
_symmetry.space_group_name_H-M   'P 1'
#
loop_
_entity.id
_entity.type
_entity.pdbx_description
1 polymer ?
#
loop_
_entity_poly.entity_id
_entity_poly.type
_entity_poly.pdbx_seq_one_letter_code
_entity_poly.pdbx_strand_id
1 'polypeptide(L)'
;MKRSVVFALAVVLVVAAGVPVAGAAPGARVFEFVGTAAQCAPGPAGATIVTSEWIPGIGLPDNLGSNVFDPGTGTPNKRDQRQGLLLSKNGSISDCSSAGAHIVNFVPITVTTDSTIGFDIRNGSWCGAGAPRFNVYVNGAFHGFLGCFHGDKTPAPQDPGAWTRVRFNLNQDYPGFTAIPVGDAVTRLDIVHDEGTDVTGHGMPGLAVIDNIQAAPGLLIPNRGYAIPE
;
A
#
# COMPACT_ATOMS: atom_id res chain seq x y z
N MET A 1 -4.84 78.54 25.17
CA MET A 1 -5.16 77.17 25.59
C MET A 1 -5.56 76.33 24.38
N LYS A 2 -4.64 75.51 23.85
CA LYS A 2 -4.93 74.50 22.83
C LYS A 2 -4.54 73.15 23.43
N ARG A 3 -5.51 72.27 23.69
CA ARG A 3 -5.30 70.93 24.20
C ARG A 3 -4.95 70.02 23.03
N SER A 4 -3.68 69.64 22.92
CA SER A 4 -3.23 68.63 21.95
C SER A 4 -3.63 67.25 22.46
N VAL A 5 -4.51 66.56 21.73
CA VAL A 5 -4.86 65.16 21.97
C VAL A 5 -3.90 64.29 21.16
N VAL A 6 -3.08 63.49 21.86
CA VAL A 6 -2.17 62.52 21.24
C VAL A 6 -2.94 61.20 21.09
N PHE A 7 -3.23 60.79 19.86
CA PHE A 7 -3.74 59.45 19.55
C PHE A 7 -2.56 58.47 19.51
N ALA A 8 -2.46 57.58 20.50
CA ALA A 8 -1.54 56.46 20.46
C ALA A 8 -2.12 55.36 19.55
N LEU A 9 -1.52 55.18 18.37
CA LEU A 9 -1.86 54.10 17.45
C LEU A 9 -1.21 52.81 17.97
N ALA A 10 -1.99 51.93 18.60
CA ALA A 10 -1.52 50.61 18.99
C ALA A 10 -1.40 49.72 17.74
N VAL A 11 -0.16 49.52 17.26
CA VAL A 11 0.14 48.53 16.21
C VAL A 11 0.13 47.15 16.87
N VAL A 12 -1.00 46.45 16.74
CA VAL A 12 -1.11 45.04 17.12
C VAL A 12 -0.35 44.22 16.08
N LEU A 13 0.85 43.76 16.46
CA LEU A 13 1.62 42.82 15.67
C LEU A 13 0.94 41.44 15.78
N VAL A 14 0.09 41.12 14.81
CA VAL A 14 -0.46 39.76 14.67
C VAL A 14 0.68 38.87 14.19
N VAL A 15 1.34 38.20 15.12
CA VAL A 15 2.22 37.07 14.79
C VAL A 15 1.29 35.97 14.28
N ALA A 16 1.22 35.83 12.96
CA ALA A 16 0.58 34.69 12.33
C ALA A 16 1.39 33.45 12.73
N ALA A 17 0.97 32.79 13.81
CA ALA A 17 1.38 31.43 14.09
C ALA A 17 0.95 30.61 12.86
N GLY A 18 1.94 30.19 12.07
CA GLY A 18 1.70 29.33 10.92
C GLY A 18 0.95 28.10 11.41
N VAL A 19 -0.32 27.99 11.02
CA VAL A 19 -1.08 26.76 11.23
C VAL A 19 -0.29 25.68 10.48
N PRO A 20 0.16 24.60 11.13
CA PRO A 20 0.77 23.50 10.40
C PRO A 20 -0.29 23.00 9.42
N VAL A 21 -0.01 23.14 8.13
CA VAL A 21 -0.82 22.47 7.10
C VAL A 21 -0.64 20.99 7.39
N ALA A 22 -1.69 20.35 7.91
CA ALA A 22 -1.70 18.91 8.10
C ALA A 22 -1.38 18.28 6.74
N GLY A 23 -0.23 17.63 6.63
CA GLY A 23 0.11 16.86 5.45
C GLY A 23 -1.00 15.83 5.19
N ALA A 24 -1.31 15.62 3.92
CA ALA A 24 -2.28 14.60 3.53
C ALA A 24 -1.87 13.23 4.11
N ALA A 25 -2.84 12.45 4.59
CA ALA A 25 -2.55 11.15 5.21
C ALA A 25 -1.95 10.18 4.15
N PRO A 26 -1.06 9.26 4.58
CA PRO A 26 -0.58 8.18 3.71
C PRO A 26 -1.74 7.42 3.08
N GLY A 27 -1.62 7.13 1.78
CA GLY A 27 -2.65 6.49 0.98
C GLY A 27 -2.04 5.51 -0.03
N ALA A 28 -2.89 4.69 -0.65
CA ALA A 28 -2.50 3.82 -1.75
C ALA A 28 -3.30 4.18 -3.00
N ARG A 29 -2.65 4.83 -3.96
CA ARG A 29 -3.26 5.22 -5.23
C ARG A 29 -2.99 4.17 -6.28
N VAL A 30 -4.05 3.55 -6.79
CA VAL A 30 -3.97 2.49 -7.79
C VAL A 30 -3.37 2.98 -9.10
N PHE A 31 -2.75 2.07 -9.84
CA PHE A 31 -2.31 2.27 -11.21
C PHE A 31 -2.44 0.98 -12.02
N GLU A 32 -2.54 1.17 -13.33
CA GLU A 32 -2.43 0.13 -14.33
C GLU A 32 -1.32 0.53 -15.29
N PHE A 33 -0.35 -0.35 -15.47
CA PHE A 33 0.74 -0.15 -16.42
C PHE A 33 0.54 -1.06 -17.63
N VAL A 34 0.52 -0.45 -18.81
CA VAL A 34 0.54 -1.13 -20.10
C VAL A 34 1.74 -0.59 -20.86
N GLY A 35 2.79 -1.41 -20.97
CA GLY A 35 4.06 -0.98 -21.53
C GLY A 35 4.01 -0.79 -23.04
N THR A 36 4.66 0.28 -23.52
CA THR A 36 4.88 0.50 -24.95
C THR A 36 5.98 -0.41 -25.50
N ALA A 37 6.03 -0.59 -26.82
CA ALA A 37 7.10 -1.38 -27.46
C ALA A 37 8.52 -0.89 -27.09
N ALA A 38 8.71 0.42 -26.91
CA ALA A 38 10.00 0.97 -26.51
C ALA A 38 10.36 0.63 -25.05
N GLN A 39 9.38 0.61 -24.15
CA GLN A 39 9.59 0.27 -22.73
C GLN A 39 9.84 -1.23 -22.52
N CYS A 40 9.31 -2.06 -23.41
CA CYS A 40 9.32 -3.52 -23.26
C CYS A 40 10.35 -4.23 -24.15
N ALA A 41 11.10 -3.47 -24.97
CA ALA A 41 12.08 -4.03 -25.89
C ALA A 41 13.13 -4.90 -25.16
N PRO A 42 13.51 -6.06 -25.71
CA PRO A 42 13.11 -6.60 -27.03
C PRO A 42 11.78 -7.38 -27.03
N GLY A 43 11.07 -7.44 -25.92
CA GLY A 43 9.77 -8.11 -25.80
C GLY A 43 8.61 -7.32 -26.44
N PRO A 44 7.43 -7.95 -26.56
CA PRO A 44 6.23 -7.28 -27.06
C PRO A 44 5.77 -6.18 -26.09
N ALA A 45 5.07 -5.18 -26.63
CA ALA A 45 4.31 -4.25 -25.83
C ALA A 45 3.27 -4.98 -24.97
N GLY A 46 2.87 -4.37 -23.86
CA GLY A 46 1.83 -4.91 -22.98
C GLY A 46 0.44 -4.78 -23.58
N ALA A 47 -0.50 -5.49 -22.97
CA ALA A 47 -1.92 -5.42 -23.30
C ALA A 47 -2.75 -4.81 -22.16
N THR A 48 -3.94 -4.29 -22.50
CA THR A 48 -4.94 -3.81 -21.54
C THR A 48 -5.66 -4.98 -20.86
N ILE A 49 -4.90 -5.78 -20.13
CA ILE A 49 -5.33 -7.00 -19.44
C ILE A 49 -5.11 -6.93 -17.92
N VAL A 50 -4.85 -5.72 -17.41
CA VAL A 50 -4.58 -5.48 -15.99
C VAL A 50 -5.69 -4.66 -15.37
N THR A 51 -5.93 -4.88 -14.07
CA THR A 51 -6.92 -4.12 -13.32
C THR A 51 -6.40 -3.83 -11.91
N SER A 52 -6.53 -2.58 -11.45
CA SER A 52 -6.28 -2.23 -10.05
C SER A 52 -7.36 -1.33 -9.48
N GLU A 53 -8.03 -1.80 -8.43
CA GLU A 53 -9.15 -1.06 -7.84
C GLU A 53 -9.37 -1.37 -6.35
N TRP A 54 -9.75 -0.33 -5.59
CA TRP A 54 -10.27 -0.48 -4.22
C TRP A 54 -11.76 -0.82 -4.28
N ILE A 55 -12.11 -2.09 -4.10
CA ILE A 55 -13.48 -2.58 -4.24
C ILE A 55 -14.14 -2.69 -2.84
N PRO A 56 -15.30 -2.06 -2.61
CA PRO A 56 -16.05 -2.21 -1.35
C PRO A 56 -16.54 -3.66 -1.13
N GLY A 57 -16.58 -4.08 0.12
CA GLY A 57 -17.16 -5.36 0.56
C GLY A 57 -16.27 -6.58 0.32
N ILE A 58 -15.07 -6.43 -0.25
CA ILE A 58 -14.13 -7.55 -0.44
C ILE A 58 -12.94 -7.53 0.54
N GLY A 59 -12.86 -6.52 1.42
CA GLY A 59 -11.80 -6.34 2.40
C GLY A 59 -12.14 -6.82 3.82
N LEU A 60 -11.21 -6.54 4.74
CA LEU A 60 -11.34 -6.62 6.19
C LEU A 60 -11.95 -5.32 6.75
N PRO A 61 -12.50 -5.34 7.98
CA PRO A 61 -13.00 -4.12 8.63
C PRO A 61 -11.90 -3.08 8.86
N ASP A 62 -12.13 -1.85 8.40
CA ASP A 62 -11.17 -0.73 8.46
C ASP A 62 -10.89 -0.29 9.91
N ASN A 63 -11.83 -0.55 10.82
CA ASN A 63 -11.69 -0.27 12.24
C ASN A 63 -10.87 -1.35 13.00
N LEU A 64 -10.23 -2.27 12.29
CA LEU A 64 -9.42 -3.38 12.82
C LEU A 64 -10.21 -4.37 13.71
N GLY A 65 -11.54 -4.29 13.70
CA GLY A 65 -12.39 -5.20 14.45
C GLY A 65 -12.61 -6.54 13.73
N SER A 66 -13.15 -7.51 14.46
CA SER A 66 -13.44 -8.85 13.92
C SER A 66 -14.39 -8.81 12.71
N ASN A 67 -14.13 -9.66 11.72
CA ASN A 67 -15.01 -9.96 10.59
C ASN A 67 -15.76 -11.28 10.75
N VAL A 68 -15.42 -12.05 11.79
CA VAL A 68 -15.90 -13.43 11.98
C VAL A 68 -17.35 -13.40 12.45
N PHE A 69 -18.23 -14.13 11.75
CA PHE A 69 -19.62 -14.29 12.13
C PHE A 69 -19.75 -15.01 13.48
N ASP A 70 -20.52 -14.41 14.38
CA ASP A 70 -20.92 -15.00 15.66
C ASP A 70 -22.43 -15.32 15.60
N PRO A 71 -22.87 -16.58 15.81
CA PRO A 71 -24.28 -16.93 15.82
C PRO A 71 -25.14 -16.17 16.85
N GLY A 72 -24.55 -15.72 17.96
CA GLY A 72 -25.25 -15.01 19.04
C GLY A 72 -25.37 -13.50 18.81
N THR A 73 -24.43 -12.89 18.07
CA THR A 73 -24.36 -11.43 17.90
C THR A 73 -24.42 -10.97 16.43
N GLY A 74 -24.37 -11.90 15.48
CA GLY A 74 -24.29 -11.69 14.04
C GLY A 74 -22.87 -11.34 13.58
N THR A 75 -22.74 -10.82 12.36
CA THR A 75 -21.45 -10.32 11.86
C THR A 75 -21.07 -9.02 12.56
N PRO A 76 -19.92 -8.94 13.25
CA PRO A 76 -19.42 -7.68 13.80
C PRO A 76 -19.06 -6.71 12.67
N ASN A 77 -18.96 -5.41 12.98
CA ASN A 77 -18.57 -4.37 12.01
C ASN A 77 -19.41 -4.37 10.71
N LYS A 78 -20.67 -4.81 10.77
CA LYS A 78 -21.56 -5.01 9.60
C LYS A 78 -21.91 -3.75 8.79
N ARG A 79 -21.54 -2.56 9.28
CA ARG A 79 -21.75 -1.28 8.59
C ARG A 79 -20.44 -0.70 8.03
N ASP A 80 -19.33 -1.38 8.26
CA ASP A 80 -18.04 -1.02 7.68
C ASP A 80 -18.06 -1.30 6.17
N GLN A 81 -17.46 -0.40 5.36
CA GLN A 81 -17.46 -0.53 3.90
C GLN A 81 -16.44 -1.57 3.39
N ARG A 82 -15.38 -1.85 4.16
CA ARG A 82 -14.41 -2.93 3.94
C ARG A 82 -13.84 -2.95 2.53
N GLN A 83 -13.02 -1.95 2.17
CA GLN A 83 -12.45 -1.91 0.83
C GLN A 83 -11.23 -2.82 0.75
N GLY A 84 -11.19 -3.74 -0.22
CA GLY A 84 -9.98 -4.49 -0.53
C GLY A 84 -9.39 -4.01 -1.85
N LEU A 85 -8.06 -3.99 -1.95
CA LEU A 85 -7.35 -3.69 -3.17
C LEU A 85 -7.28 -4.94 -4.05
N LEU A 86 -8.05 -4.94 -5.12
CA LEU A 86 -7.98 -5.93 -6.18
C LEU A 86 -6.85 -5.57 -7.14
N LEU A 87 -6.00 -6.56 -7.44
CA LEU A 87 -4.91 -6.50 -8.39
C LEU A 87 -5.04 -7.69 -9.34
N SER A 88 -5.14 -7.45 -10.64
CA SER A 88 -5.36 -8.50 -11.62
C SER A 88 -4.50 -8.31 -12.85
N LYS A 89 -4.02 -9.43 -13.40
CA LYS A 89 -3.41 -9.54 -14.73
C LYS A 89 -3.95 -10.79 -15.41
N ASN A 90 -4.87 -10.58 -16.34
CA ASN A 90 -5.57 -11.63 -17.06
C ASN A 90 -4.85 -12.01 -18.37
N GLY A 91 -3.65 -12.56 -18.26
CA GLY A 91 -2.86 -13.03 -19.40
C GLY A 91 -1.48 -13.52 -18.99
N SER A 92 -0.55 -13.65 -19.93
CA SER A 92 0.78 -14.23 -19.64
C SER A 92 1.63 -13.35 -18.73
N ILE A 93 2.42 -13.95 -17.85
CA ILE A 93 3.46 -13.26 -17.07
C ILE A 93 4.42 -12.47 -17.96
N SER A 94 4.68 -12.96 -19.18
CA SER A 94 5.56 -12.32 -20.16
C SER A 94 4.98 -11.06 -20.82
N ASP A 95 3.66 -10.84 -20.71
CA ASP A 95 3.05 -9.59 -21.18
C ASP A 95 3.59 -8.42 -20.36
N CYS A 96 4.01 -7.35 -21.02
CA CYS A 96 4.63 -6.19 -20.37
C CYS A 96 3.58 -5.25 -19.76
N SER A 97 2.77 -5.78 -18.85
CA SER A 97 1.73 -5.09 -18.10
C SER A 97 1.75 -5.48 -16.63
N SER A 98 1.29 -4.56 -15.77
CA SER A 98 1.15 -4.82 -14.34
C SER A 98 0.02 -3.99 -13.72
N ALA A 99 -0.68 -4.56 -12.75
CA ALA A 99 -1.54 -3.83 -11.82
C ALA A 99 -0.73 -3.40 -10.59
N GLY A 100 -1.13 -2.34 -9.89
CA GLY A 100 -0.44 -1.95 -8.67
C GLY A 100 -1.00 -0.73 -7.97
N ALA A 101 -0.29 -0.29 -6.92
CA ALA A 101 -0.61 0.94 -6.23
C ALA A 101 0.67 1.67 -5.79
N HIS A 102 0.68 2.99 -5.93
CA HIS A 102 1.69 3.87 -5.35
C HIS A 102 1.32 4.20 -3.91
N ILE A 103 2.28 4.09 -3.00
CA ILE A 103 2.10 4.61 -1.64
C ILE A 103 2.33 6.13 -1.69
N VAL A 104 1.25 6.89 -1.61
CA VAL A 104 1.25 8.36 -1.72
C VAL A 104 1.24 9.01 -0.34
N ASN A 105 1.75 10.25 -0.28
CA ASN A 105 2.01 10.97 0.98
C ASN A 105 2.85 10.14 1.97
N PHE A 106 3.71 9.27 1.43
CA PHE A 106 4.62 8.46 2.20
C PHE A 106 5.64 9.36 2.88
N VAL A 107 5.71 9.28 4.20
CA VAL A 107 6.77 9.91 4.97
C VAL A 107 7.94 8.92 5.00
N PRO A 108 9.14 9.31 4.52
CA PRO A 108 10.29 8.44 4.56
C PRO A 108 10.53 7.87 5.96
N ILE A 109 10.83 6.58 6.04
CA ILE A 109 11.10 5.91 7.32
C ILE A 109 12.57 5.58 7.43
N THR A 110 13.15 5.87 8.58
CA THR A 110 14.49 5.41 8.95
C THR A 110 14.39 3.96 9.39
N VAL A 111 15.17 3.08 8.75
CA VAL A 111 15.17 1.65 9.04
C VAL A 111 15.78 1.40 10.42
N THR A 112 15.08 0.57 11.19
CA THR A 112 15.47 0.01 12.49
C THR A 112 15.43 -1.51 12.41
N THR A 113 15.91 -2.20 13.45
CA THR A 113 15.91 -3.66 13.55
C THR A 113 14.51 -4.30 13.43
N ASP A 114 13.46 -3.54 13.76
CA ASP A 114 12.07 -4.00 13.78
C ASP A 114 11.22 -3.34 12.67
N SER A 115 11.87 -2.71 11.69
CA SER A 115 11.18 -2.05 10.59
C SER A 115 10.50 -3.07 9.68
N THR A 116 9.19 -3.21 9.87
CA THR A 116 8.36 -4.13 9.12
C THR A 116 7.37 -3.42 8.21
N ILE A 117 7.21 -3.97 7.01
CA ILE A 117 6.15 -3.61 6.06
C ILE A 117 5.39 -4.87 5.64
N GLY A 118 4.24 -4.70 5.00
CA GLY A 118 3.44 -5.84 4.57
C GLY A 118 2.03 -5.48 4.16
N PHE A 119 1.21 -6.51 4.01
CA PHE A 119 -0.23 -6.41 3.76
C PHE A 119 -0.91 -7.68 4.28
N ASP A 120 -2.21 -7.64 4.46
CA ASP A 120 -3.01 -8.83 4.66
C ASP A 120 -3.58 -9.23 3.28
N ILE A 121 -3.48 -10.51 2.92
CA ILE A 121 -3.91 -11.05 1.62
C ILE A 121 -5.05 -12.03 1.82
N ARG A 122 -6.07 -11.97 0.97
CA ARG A 122 -7.21 -12.89 1.02
C ARG A 122 -6.77 -14.29 0.65
N ASN A 123 -7.14 -15.28 1.46
CA ASN A 123 -6.79 -16.68 1.22
C ASN A 123 -7.34 -17.14 -0.14
N GLY A 124 -6.50 -17.85 -0.92
CA GLY A 124 -6.80 -18.26 -2.29
C GLY A 124 -6.36 -17.26 -3.36
N SER A 125 -6.02 -16.01 -3.00
CA SER A 125 -5.33 -15.08 -3.90
C SER A 125 -3.96 -15.61 -4.31
N TRP A 126 -3.44 -15.15 -5.44
CA TRP A 126 -2.06 -15.35 -5.82
C TRP A 126 -1.09 -14.73 -4.81
N CYS A 127 -0.14 -15.52 -4.33
CA CYS A 127 0.94 -15.09 -3.45
C CYS A 127 2.27 -15.74 -3.89
N GLY A 128 2.76 -15.31 -5.06
CA GLY A 128 3.98 -15.81 -5.69
C GLY A 128 5.25 -15.12 -5.21
N ALA A 129 6.39 -15.61 -5.73
CA ALA A 129 7.72 -15.09 -5.42
C ALA A 129 7.98 -13.70 -6.02
N GLY A 130 7.29 -13.35 -7.10
CA GLY A 130 7.37 -12.04 -7.75
C GLY A 130 6.17 -11.13 -7.47
N ALA A 131 4.99 -11.65 -7.14
CA ALA A 131 3.78 -10.84 -6.95
C ALA A 131 2.72 -11.43 -5.99
N PRO A 132 1.84 -10.60 -5.39
CA PRO A 132 2.02 -9.16 -5.27
C PRO A 132 3.30 -8.87 -4.47
N ARG A 133 4.01 -7.81 -4.84
CA ARG A 133 5.28 -7.43 -4.21
C ARG A 133 5.28 -5.98 -3.81
N PHE A 134 6.10 -5.65 -2.81
CA PHE A 134 6.59 -4.29 -2.67
C PHE A 134 7.81 -4.09 -3.57
N ASN A 135 7.81 -3.02 -4.36
CA ASN A 135 9.02 -2.40 -4.87
C ASN A 135 9.46 -1.32 -3.87
N VAL A 136 10.67 -1.46 -3.34
CA VAL A 136 11.19 -0.60 -2.28
C VAL A 136 12.25 0.32 -2.85
N TYR A 137 12.19 1.59 -2.48
CA TYR A 137 13.17 2.58 -2.86
C TYR A 137 13.86 3.13 -1.62
N VAL A 138 15.19 3.13 -1.64
CA VAL A 138 16.05 3.61 -0.57
C VAL A 138 16.85 4.79 -1.11
N ASN A 139 16.88 5.89 -0.36
CA ASN A 139 17.60 7.11 -0.74
C ASN A 139 17.26 7.60 -2.17
N GLY A 140 16.01 7.40 -2.61
CA GLY A 140 15.51 7.82 -3.92
C GLY A 140 15.78 6.87 -5.10
N ALA A 141 16.47 5.75 -4.88
CA ALA A 141 16.75 4.75 -5.92
C ALA A 141 16.01 3.44 -5.66
N PHE A 142 15.70 2.69 -6.72
CA PHE A 142 15.14 1.35 -6.58
C PHE A 142 16.16 0.44 -5.88
N HIS A 143 15.74 -0.17 -4.78
CA HIS A 143 16.60 -1.01 -3.93
C HIS A 143 16.38 -2.50 -4.21
N GLY A 144 15.12 -2.92 -4.30
CA GLY A 144 14.77 -4.31 -4.51
C GLY A 144 13.27 -4.54 -4.35
N PHE A 145 12.87 -5.80 -4.43
CA PHE A 145 11.47 -6.18 -4.28
C PHE A 145 11.25 -7.29 -3.25
N LEU A 146 10.11 -7.22 -2.57
CA LEU A 146 9.69 -8.17 -1.54
C LEU A 146 8.44 -8.90 -2.02
N GLY A 147 8.61 -10.10 -2.59
CA GLY A 147 7.52 -10.90 -3.12
C GLY A 147 6.72 -11.65 -2.04
N CYS A 148 5.39 -11.69 -2.19
CA CYS A 148 4.45 -12.26 -1.23
C CYS A 148 4.86 -13.63 -0.66
N PHE A 149 5.35 -14.53 -1.51
CA PHE A 149 5.75 -15.87 -1.12
C PHE A 149 6.88 -15.89 -0.07
N HIS A 150 7.73 -14.86 -0.03
CA HIS A 150 8.89 -14.82 0.86
C HIS A 150 8.61 -14.17 2.22
N GLY A 151 7.48 -13.47 2.36
CA GLY A 151 7.13 -12.83 3.63
C GLY A 151 6.70 -13.85 4.69
N ASP A 152 6.88 -13.48 5.95
CA ASP A 152 6.37 -14.21 7.10
C ASP A 152 4.85 -14.22 7.07
N LYS A 153 4.25 -15.41 7.17
CA LYS A 153 2.81 -15.61 7.03
C LYS A 153 2.20 -16.03 8.36
N THR A 154 1.21 -15.28 8.81
CA THR A 154 0.37 -15.62 9.97
C THR A 154 -1.09 -15.39 9.61
N PRO A 155 -2.06 -16.02 10.30
CA PRO A 155 -3.46 -15.64 10.15
C PRO A 155 -3.69 -14.15 10.45
N ALA A 156 -4.53 -13.47 9.67
CA ALA A 156 -4.88 -12.07 9.94
C ALA A 156 -5.83 -11.99 11.15
N PRO A 157 -5.62 -11.09 12.13
CA PRO A 157 -6.42 -11.07 13.36
C PRO A 157 -7.91 -10.78 13.16
N GLN A 158 -8.27 -9.97 12.15
CA GLN A 158 -9.66 -9.61 11.87
C GLN A 158 -10.46 -10.81 11.33
N ASP A 159 -9.82 -11.72 10.59
CA ASP A 159 -10.46 -12.89 10.00
C ASP A 159 -9.43 -14.00 9.71
N PRO A 160 -9.01 -14.77 10.74
CA PRO A 160 -7.90 -15.70 10.61
C PRO A 160 -8.18 -16.88 9.66
N GLY A 161 -9.45 -17.14 9.33
CA GLY A 161 -9.85 -18.20 8.41
C GLY A 161 -9.82 -17.77 6.94
N ALA A 162 -10.07 -16.49 6.65
CA ALA A 162 -10.18 -15.99 5.28
C ALA A 162 -9.00 -15.12 4.83
N TRP A 163 -8.12 -14.71 5.73
CA TRP A 163 -7.02 -13.79 5.42
C TRP A 163 -5.70 -14.21 6.06
N THR A 164 -4.62 -14.00 5.32
CA THR A 164 -3.25 -14.22 5.76
C THR A 164 -2.53 -12.88 5.84
N ARG A 165 -1.92 -12.60 6.98
CA ARG A 165 -0.99 -11.51 7.18
C ARG A 165 0.38 -11.88 6.60
N VAL A 166 0.91 -11.04 5.71
CA VAL A 166 2.25 -11.17 5.12
C VAL A 166 3.12 -10.02 5.61
N ARG A 167 4.28 -10.31 6.21
CA ARG A 167 5.20 -9.28 6.73
C ARG A 167 6.64 -9.52 6.27
N PHE A 168 7.36 -8.43 6.11
CA PHE A 168 8.79 -8.42 5.75
C PHE A 168 9.53 -7.53 6.73
N ASN A 169 10.66 -8.01 7.26
CA ASN A 169 11.59 -7.18 8.01
C ASN A 169 12.61 -6.57 7.05
N LEU A 170 12.64 -5.25 6.96
CA LEU A 170 13.50 -4.53 6.01
C LEU A 170 15.00 -4.70 6.29
N ASN A 171 15.37 -5.19 7.47
CA ASN A 171 16.74 -5.47 7.86
C ASN A 171 17.11 -6.97 7.70
N GLN A 172 16.36 -7.72 6.87
CA GLN A 172 16.63 -9.10 6.49
C GLN A 172 16.76 -9.27 4.96
N ASP A 173 17.51 -10.29 4.54
CA ASP A 173 17.66 -10.66 3.13
C ASP A 173 16.47 -11.51 2.65
N TYR A 174 16.00 -11.23 1.43
CA TYR A 174 15.02 -12.02 0.70
C TYR A 174 15.46 -12.18 -0.76
N PRO A 175 14.97 -13.18 -1.50
CA PRO A 175 15.20 -13.24 -2.94
C PRO A 175 14.72 -11.95 -3.63
N GLY A 176 15.64 -11.25 -4.31
CA GLY A 176 15.36 -9.96 -4.96
C GLY A 176 15.48 -8.72 -4.06
N PHE A 177 15.90 -8.89 -2.79
CA PHE A 177 16.04 -7.80 -1.82
C PHE A 177 17.16 -8.07 -0.82
N THR A 178 18.12 -7.17 -0.72
CA THR A 178 19.16 -7.22 0.33
C THR A 178 18.72 -6.39 1.53
N ALA A 179 19.05 -6.85 2.74
CA ALA A 179 18.78 -6.14 3.98
C ALA A 179 19.21 -4.67 3.89
N ILE A 180 18.30 -3.75 4.25
CA ILE A 180 18.58 -2.33 4.32
C ILE A 180 19.31 -2.04 5.64
N PRO A 181 20.49 -1.40 5.63
CA PRO A 181 21.19 -1.02 6.86
C PRO A 181 20.34 -0.17 7.80
N VAL A 182 20.50 -0.36 9.11
CA VAL A 182 19.87 0.50 10.11
C VAL A 182 20.38 1.94 9.94
N GLY A 183 19.45 2.90 9.93
CA GLY A 183 19.74 4.31 9.70
C GLY A 183 19.48 4.79 8.26
N ASP A 184 19.41 3.87 7.29
CA ASP A 184 19.03 4.24 5.92
C ASP A 184 17.54 4.58 5.82
N ALA A 185 17.18 5.37 4.80
CA ALA A 185 15.83 5.85 4.61
C ALA A 185 15.13 5.12 3.44
N VAL A 186 14.03 4.45 3.74
CA VAL A 186 13.06 4.06 2.70
C VAL A 186 12.30 5.31 2.33
N THR A 187 12.31 5.66 1.04
CA THR A 187 11.76 6.93 0.54
C THR A 187 10.50 6.74 -0.28
N ARG A 188 10.24 5.52 -0.78
CA ARG A 188 9.05 5.20 -1.56
C ARG A 188 8.77 3.70 -1.52
N LEU A 189 7.48 3.38 -1.60
CA LEU A 189 6.97 2.02 -1.77
C LEU A 189 5.97 2.03 -2.93
N ASP A 190 6.05 1.01 -3.77
CA ASP A 190 4.99 0.67 -4.73
C ASP A 190 4.57 -0.78 -4.50
N ILE A 191 3.31 -1.10 -4.71
CA ILE A 191 2.82 -2.47 -4.80
C ILE A 191 2.64 -2.83 -6.27
N VAL A 192 3.12 -4.01 -6.67
CA VAL A 192 3.05 -4.48 -8.06
C VAL A 192 2.52 -5.91 -8.11
N HIS A 193 1.63 -6.16 -9.07
CA HIS A 193 1.19 -7.48 -9.48
C HIS A 193 1.32 -7.61 -10.99
N ASP A 194 2.32 -8.37 -11.44
CA ASP A 194 2.66 -8.60 -12.84
C ASP A 194 2.77 -10.08 -13.21
N GLU A 195 2.40 -10.97 -12.29
CA GLU A 195 2.29 -12.40 -12.56
C GLU A 195 0.96 -12.72 -13.25
N GLY A 196 1.04 -13.56 -14.28
CA GLY A 196 -0.06 -13.85 -15.18
C GLY A 196 -0.96 -15.00 -14.74
N THR A 197 -1.84 -15.44 -15.63
CA THR A 197 -2.69 -16.63 -15.44
C THR A 197 -2.00 -17.94 -15.84
N ASP A 198 -0.82 -17.85 -16.47
CA ASP A 198 0.00 -18.95 -16.97
C ASP A 198 1.04 -19.46 -15.97
N VAL A 199 1.20 -18.80 -14.82
CA VAL A 199 2.00 -19.31 -13.70
C VAL A 199 1.21 -20.34 -12.90
N THR A 200 1.92 -21.28 -12.25
CA THR A 200 1.29 -22.38 -11.51
C THR A 200 1.72 -22.38 -10.04
N GLY A 201 0.84 -22.84 -9.15
CA GLY A 201 1.08 -22.90 -7.71
C GLY A 201 0.26 -21.86 -6.92
N HIS A 202 0.74 -21.50 -5.73
CA HIS A 202 0.49 -20.27 -4.94
C HIS A 202 -0.90 -19.57 -4.89
N GLY A 203 -2.00 -20.19 -5.30
CA GLY A 203 -3.35 -19.62 -5.25
C GLY A 203 -4.03 -19.57 -6.62
N MET A 204 -4.83 -18.54 -6.88
CA MET A 204 -5.43 -18.26 -8.18
C MET A 204 -4.51 -17.37 -9.03
N PRO A 205 -3.80 -17.89 -10.04
CA PRO A 205 -2.91 -17.11 -10.90
C PRO A 205 -3.58 -15.86 -11.48
N GLY A 206 -2.82 -14.77 -11.58
CA GLY A 206 -3.26 -13.52 -12.20
C GLY A 206 -4.23 -12.68 -11.35
N LEU A 207 -4.50 -13.05 -10.09
CA LEU A 207 -5.40 -12.28 -9.21
C LEU A 207 -4.90 -12.26 -7.77
N ALA A 208 -4.82 -11.07 -7.18
CA ALA A 208 -4.64 -10.91 -5.75
C ALA A 208 -5.62 -9.87 -5.14
N VAL A 209 -6.12 -10.17 -3.95
CA VAL A 209 -6.85 -9.20 -3.12
C VAL A 209 -6.05 -8.97 -1.85
N ILE A 210 -5.61 -7.73 -1.64
CA ILE A 210 -4.86 -7.31 -0.46
C ILE A 210 -5.57 -6.20 0.30
N ASP A 211 -5.22 -6.06 1.57
CA ASP A 211 -5.81 -5.13 2.53
C ASP A 211 -4.77 -4.82 3.63
N ASN A 212 -5.07 -3.90 4.56
CA ASN A 212 -4.26 -3.55 5.72
C ASN A 212 -2.78 -3.34 5.35
N ILE A 213 -2.54 -2.55 4.29
CA ILE A 213 -1.19 -2.27 3.80
C ILE A 213 -0.41 -1.57 4.91
N GLN A 214 0.60 -2.25 5.46
CA GLN A 214 1.51 -1.71 6.44
C GLN A 214 2.73 -1.10 5.71
N ALA A 215 2.78 0.22 5.63
CA ALA A 215 3.88 0.94 4.97
C ALA A 215 5.03 1.32 5.91
N ALA A 216 4.80 1.24 7.23
CA ALA A 216 5.80 1.41 8.27
C ALA A 216 5.34 0.67 9.54
N PRO A 217 6.21 0.45 10.54
CA PRO A 217 5.80 -0.10 11.83
C PRO A 217 4.61 0.67 12.43
N GLY A 218 3.48 -0.02 12.61
CA GLY A 218 2.26 0.56 13.16
C GLY A 218 1.49 1.51 12.23
N LEU A 219 1.98 1.79 11.02
CA LEU A 219 1.27 2.59 10.03
C LEU A 219 0.54 1.68 9.04
N LEU A 220 -0.75 1.50 9.28
CA LEU A 220 -1.66 0.93 8.30
C LEU A 220 -2.20 2.04 7.42
N ILE A 221 -2.11 1.85 6.11
CA ILE A 221 -2.76 2.72 5.15
C ILE A 221 -4.25 2.38 5.22
N PRO A 222 -5.11 3.33 5.63
CA PRO A 222 -6.53 3.08 5.66
C PRO A 222 -7.04 2.86 4.24
N ASN A 223 -8.04 2.01 4.12
CA ASN A 223 -8.69 1.56 2.87
C ASN A 223 -9.40 2.64 2.07
N ARG A 224 -9.11 3.92 2.32
CA ARG A 224 -9.56 5.01 1.47
C ARG A 224 -8.67 5.01 0.24
N GLY A 225 -9.10 4.27 -0.78
CA GLY A 225 -8.72 4.61 -2.13
C GLY A 225 -8.84 6.12 -2.26
N TYR A 226 -7.73 6.80 -2.58
CA TYR A 226 -7.81 8.18 -3.02
C TYR A 226 -8.62 8.12 -4.32
N ALA A 227 -9.95 8.17 -4.19
CA ALA A 227 -10.83 8.49 -5.29
C ALA A 227 -10.34 9.85 -5.77
N ILE A 228 -9.77 9.86 -6.97
CA ILE A 228 -9.41 11.10 -7.63
C ILE A 228 -10.72 11.88 -7.75
N PRO A 229 -10.86 13.08 -7.15
CA PRO A 229 -11.94 13.95 -7.58
C PRO A 229 -11.64 14.28 -9.05
N GLU A 230 -12.58 13.94 -9.93
CA GLU A 230 -12.58 14.38 -11.33
C GLU A 230 -12.39 15.91 -11.45
#